data_AF-A0AAU9SLF6-F1
#
_entry.id   AF-A0AAU9SLF6-F1
#
_cell.length_a   1.000
_cell.length_b   1.000
_cell.length_c   1.000
_cell.angle_alpha   90.00
_cell.angle_beta   90.00
_cell.angle_gamma   90.00
#
_symmetry.space_group_name_H-M   'P 1'
#
loop_
_entity.id
_entity.type
_entity.pdbx_description
1 polymer ?
#
loop_
_entity_poly.entity_id
_entity_poly.type
_entity_poly.pdbx_seq_one_letter_code
_entity_poly.pdbx_strand_id
1 'polypeptide(L)'
;MLMDMHSSSNNGRFLCRIWSIYRRGFFIFVLSTQLLCRLKEMGPRILIDSWSKDSGHLAMLPEAWLPYLHIWFISLDCGLPVSELSPYNEPVTGLRFSSDAKFIQTGESGKIQANLVGDYLKPYARLRYFPDERRNCYTLSVEKDRRYLIRAGFLYGNYDGLNSNPIFDLHLGPNLWATIDLQKFVNGTMEEIIHIPTSSSLQVCLVKTGTTTPLISALELRPLDNRSYPTKSGSLKLFIRIYLNKTDGFLR
;
A
#
# COMPACT_ATOMS: atom_id res chain seq x y z
N MET A 1 15.66 11.86 3.41
CA MET A 1 17.08 11.47 3.31
C MET A 1 17.76 12.56 2.49
N LEU A 2 18.62 13.38 3.10
CA LEU A 2 19.48 14.29 2.35
C LEU A 2 20.52 13.42 1.64
N MET A 3 20.38 13.25 0.33
CA MET A 3 21.44 12.69 -0.49
C MET A 3 22.30 13.86 -0.98
N ASP A 4 23.41 14.09 -0.29
CA ASP A 4 24.50 14.89 -0.84
C ASP A 4 25.25 13.99 -1.83
N MET A 5 25.02 14.20 -3.13
CA MET A 5 25.73 13.47 -4.18
C MET A 5 26.86 14.36 -4.71
N HIS A 6 28.10 13.92 -4.50
CA HIS A 6 29.28 14.54 -5.06
C HIS A 6 29.53 14.03 -6.47
N SER A 7 29.48 14.93 -7.46
CA SER A 7 30.07 14.68 -8.77
C SER A 7 31.47 15.30 -8.80
N SER A 8 32.47 14.50 -9.17
CA SER A 8 33.84 14.94 -9.40
C SER A 8 34.09 14.96 -10.89
N SER A 9 34.13 16.16 -11.46
CA SER A 9 34.78 16.42 -12.76
C SER A 9 36.09 17.16 -12.51
N ASN A 10 37.04 17.05 -13.43
CA ASN A 10 38.44 17.52 -13.35
C ASN A 10 38.63 19.04 -13.10
N ASN A 11 37.58 19.81 -12.80
CA ASN A 11 37.65 21.24 -12.47
C ASN A 11 36.78 21.67 -11.28
N GLY A 12 36.42 20.76 -10.38
CA GLY A 12 35.80 21.11 -9.10
C GLY A 12 34.66 20.18 -8.67
N ARG A 13 34.45 20.07 -7.36
CA ARG A 13 33.29 19.36 -6.80
C ARG A 13 32.05 20.22 -6.93
N PHE A 14 31.05 19.72 -7.65
CA PHE A 14 29.74 20.35 -7.70
C PHE A 14 28.73 19.56 -6.85
N LEU A 15 27.87 20.29 -6.15
CA LEU A 15 26.80 19.74 -5.33
C LEU A 15 25.46 20.02 -6.01
N CYS A 16 24.77 18.97 -6.45
CA CYS A 16 23.37 19.05 -6.84
C CYS A 16 22.53 18.42 -5.73
N ARG A 17 21.67 19.22 -5.09
CA ARG A 17 20.72 18.75 -4.10
C ARG A 17 19.34 18.58 -4.72
N ILE A 18 18.78 17.38 -4.63
CA ILE A 18 17.39 17.09 -5.00
C ILE A 18 16.52 17.31 -3.76
N TRP A 19 15.63 18.29 -3.80
CA TRP A 19 14.79 18.63 -2.65
C TRP A 19 13.39 17.98 -2.66
N SER A 20 12.88 17.53 -3.82
CA SER A 20 11.63 16.76 -3.93
C SER A 20 11.42 16.24 -5.37
N ILE A 21 10.72 15.10 -5.54
CA ILE A 21 10.27 14.58 -6.84
C ILE A 21 8.74 14.45 -6.79
N TYR A 22 8.03 15.24 -7.61
CA TYR A 22 6.58 15.12 -7.78
C TYR A 22 6.23 14.76 -9.23
N ARG A 23 5.30 13.82 -9.41
CA ARG A 23 4.99 13.21 -10.70
C ARG A 23 4.11 14.13 -11.57
N ARG A 24 4.72 14.80 -12.54
CA ARG A 24 4.28 15.03 -13.94
C ARG A 24 5.05 16.22 -14.50
N GLY A 25 6.06 15.91 -15.33
CA GLY A 25 6.61 16.81 -16.35
C GLY A 25 7.16 18.16 -15.88
N PHE A 26 8.49 18.21 -15.71
CA PHE A 26 9.36 19.38 -15.50
C PHE A 26 9.43 20.01 -14.11
N PHE A 27 10.64 19.98 -13.53
CA PHE A 27 11.13 20.99 -12.58
C PHE A 27 12.61 21.29 -12.82
N ILE A 28 12.95 22.57 -12.89
CA ILE A 28 14.31 23.16 -12.84
C ILE A 28 14.49 23.67 -11.40
N PHE A 29 15.67 23.61 -10.77
CA PHE A 29 16.23 24.71 -9.93
C PHE A 29 17.73 24.52 -9.63
N VAL A 30 18.42 25.66 -9.46
CA VAL A 30 19.88 25.90 -9.45
C VAL A 30 20.37 26.25 -8.03
N LEU A 31 21.63 25.92 -7.68
CA LEU A 31 22.59 26.73 -6.90
C LEU A 31 23.83 25.85 -6.58
N SER A 32 24.99 26.07 -7.19
CA SER A 32 25.87 27.23 -7.03
C SER A 32 26.59 27.57 -8.33
N THR A 33 26.54 28.85 -8.71
CA THR A 33 27.40 29.57 -9.66
C THR A 33 27.96 28.75 -10.84
N GLN A 34 27.27 28.85 -11.99
CA GLN A 34 27.71 28.55 -13.37
C GLN A 34 27.32 27.21 -14.04
N LEU A 35 26.59 26.28 -13.41
CA LEU A 35 26.06 25.10 -14.13
C LEU A 35 24.54 24.89 -13.97
N LEU A 36 23.90 24.54 -15.09
CA LEU A 36 22.51 24.05 -15.17
C LEU A 36 22.52 22.54 -15.37
N CYS A 37 21.78 21.81 -14.52
CA CYS A 37 21.51 20.39 -14.72
C CYS A 37 20.17 20.21 -15.43
N ARG A 38 20.16 19.38 -16.48
CA ARG A 38 18.94 19.06 -17.24
C ARG A 38 18.59 17.59 -17.05
N LEU A 39 17.35 17.34 -16.65
CA LEU A 39 16.73 16.03 -16.66
C LEU A 39 16.02 15.84 -17.99
N LYS A 40 16.37 14.81 -18.76
CA LYS A 40 15.67 14.45 -20.00
C LYS A 40 15.20 13.01 -19.91
N GLU A 41 13.88 12.81 -19.98
CA GLU A 41 13.28 11.48 -20.09
C GLU A 41 13.47 10.95 -21.52
N MET A 42 14.09 9.78 -21.66
CA MET A 42 14.18 9.05 -22.93
C MET A 42 13.78 7.60 -22.70
N GLY A 43 12.48 7.32 -22.84
CA GLY A 43 11.93 5.99 -22.60
C GLY A 43 12.16 5.51 -21.16
N PRO A 44 12.56 4.26 -20.91
CA PRO A 44 12.68 3.70 -19.55
C PRO A 44 13.90 4.20 -18.75
N ARG A 45 14.56 5.28 -19.19
CA ARG A 45 15.76 5.86 -18.55
C ARG A 45 15.57 7.35 -18.28
N ILE A 46 16.09 7.81 -17.14
CA ILE A 46 16.24 9.23 -16.81
C ILE A 46 17.73 9.57 -16.91
N LEU A 47 18.07 10.53 -17.77
CA LEU A 47 19.42 11.08 -17.88
C LEU A 47 19.51 12.37 -17.03
N ILE A 48 20.57 12.48 -16.23
CA ILE A 48 21.01 13.73 -15.59
C ILE A 48 22.32 14.12 -16.25
N ASP A 49 22.28 15.12 -17.13
CA ASP A 49 23.49 15.69 -17.70
C ASP A 49 23.91 16.92 -16.89
N SER A 50 25.19 16.98 -16.51
CA SER A 50 25.84 18.24 -16.15
C SER A 50 26.20 18.97 -17.43
N TRP A 51 25.53 20.07 -17.73
CA TRP A 51 25.89 20.88 -18.90
C TRP A 51 27.00 21.86 -18.49
N SER A 52 28.25 21.42 -18.64
CA SER A 52 29.35 22.35 -18.93
C SER A 52 29.40 22.50 -20.45
N LYS A 53 29.71 23.71 -20.94
CA LYS A 53 29.61 24.04 -22.37
C LYS A 53 30.53 23.22 -23.28
N ASP A 54 31.42 22.40 -22.74
CA ASP A 54 32.45 21.69 -23.50
C ASP A 54 32.67 20.25 -23.00
N SER A 55 32.84 19.35 -23.97
CA SER A 55 33.34 17.96 -23.88
C SER A 55 32.38 16.86 -23.39
N GLY A 56 32.03 15.97 -24.33
CA GLY A 56 31.24 14.76 -24.08
C GLY A 56 32.12 13.53 -23.85
N HIS A 57 31.80 12.76 -22.82
CA HIS A 57 32.09 11.33 -22.72
C HIS A 57 31.14 10.70 -21.66
N LEU A 58 30.53 9.56 -22.02
CA LEU A 58 29.56 8.82 -21.21
C LEU A 58 30.26 7.73 -20.38
N ALA A 59 29.97 7.63 -19.08
CA ALA A 59 30.35 6.51 -18.24
C ALA A 59 29.10 5.76 -17.75
N MET A 60 29.08 4.43 -17.89
CA MET A 60 28.02 3.53 -17.42
C MET A 60 28.33 2.99 -16.02
N LEU A 61 27.34 2.95 -15.13
CA LEU A 61 27.42 2.24 -13.84
C LEU A 61 26.56 0.95 -13.87
N PRO A 62 26.92 -0.12 -13.13
CA PRO A 62 26.21 -1.40 -13.17
C PRO A 62 24.95 -1.43 -12.29
N GLU A 63 23.96 -2.25 -12.67
CA GLU A 63 22.61 -2.41 -12.11
C GLU A 63 22.52 -2.86 -10.62
N ALA A 64 23.61 -2.90 -9.86
CA ALA A 64 23.62 -3.48 -8.50
C ALA A 64 23.11 -2.56 -7.37
N TRP A 65 22.67 -1.33 -7.65
CA TRP A 65 22.31 -0.34 -6.62
C TRP A 65 20.81 0.05 -6.56
N LEU A 66 19.95 -0.63 -7.32
CA LEU A 66 18.49 -0.44 -7.25
C LEU A 66 17.72 -1.16 -6.12
N PRO A 67 18.29 -1.86 -5.10
CA PRO A 67 17.45 -2.46 -4.07
C PRO A 67 17.14 -1.53 -2.87
N TYR A 68 17.64 -0.30 -2.80
CA TYR A 68 17.58 0.53 -1.58
C TYR A 68 16.55 1.68 -1.57
N LEU A 69 15.54 1.67 -2.45
CA LEU A 69 14.47 2.67 -2.40
C LEU A 69 13.09 2.13 -2.81
N HIS A 70 12.61 1.08 -2.14
CA HIS A 70 11.19 0.71 -2.17
C HIS A 70 10.59 0.75 -0.77
N ILE A 71 10.36 1.96 -0.24
CA ILE A 71 9.30 2.14 0.77
C ILE A 71 7.97 2.08 0.00
N TRP A 72 7.57 0.87 -0.40
CA TRP A 72 6.30 0.69 -1.10
C TRP A 72 5.22 0.29 -0.11
N PHE A 73 4.28 1.20 0.13
CA PHE A 73 3.05 0.89 0.83
C PHE A 73 2.17 0.02 -0.09
N ILE A 74 1.50 -0.99 0.47
CA ILE A 74 0.58 -1.85 -0.29
C ILE A 74 -0.85 -1.41 0.02
N SER A 75 -1.68 -1.28 -1.01
CA SER A 75 -3.12 -1.01 -0.86
C SER A 75 -3.86 -1.83 -1.90
N LEU A 76 -4.60 -2.83 -1.45
CA LEU A 76 -5.28 -3.78 -2.29
C LEU A 76 -6.78 -3.52 -2.29
N ASP A 77 -7.33 -3.41 -3.49
CA ASP A 77 -8.76 -3.44 -3.78
C ASP A 77 -9.12 -4.91 -4.06
N CYS A 78 -9.79 -5.52 -3.09
CA CYS A 78 -10.02 -6.96 -3.08
C CYS A 78 -11.23 -7.29 -3.94
N GLY A 79 -11.03 -8.16 -4.94
CA GLY A 79 -12.08 -8.48 -5.90
C GLY A 79 -12.23 -7.45 -7.02
N LEU A 80 -11.27 -6.55 -7.23
CA LEU A 80 -11.22 -5.72 -8.43
C LEU A 80 -11.06 -6.62 -9.68
N PRO A 81 -12.00 -6.59 -10.64
CA PRO A 81 -11.97 -7.47 -11.80
C PRO A 81 -10.87 -7.07 -12.78
N VAL A 82 -10.43 -8.02 -13.60
CA VAL A 82 -9.38 -7.81 -14.62
C VAL A 82 -9.78 -6.77 -15.67
N SER A 83 -11.09 -6.58 -15.89
CA SER A 83 -11.61 -5.56 -16.80
C SER A 83 -11.48 -4.13 -16.29
N GLU A 84 -11.26 -3.93 -14.98
CA GLU A 84 -11.06 -2.61 -14.40
C GLU A 84 -9.57 -2.22 -14.34
N LEU A 85 -9.31 -0.92 -14.50
CA LEU A 85 -7.95 -0.39 -14.49
C LEU A 85 -7.29 -0.62 -13.13
N SER A 86 -6.10 -1.24 -13.17
CA SER A 86 -5.25 -1.43 -12.00
C SER A 86 -3.77 -1.18 -12.34
N PRO A 87 -3.03 -0.42 -11.53
CA PRO A 87 -3.46 0.32 -10.33
C PRO A 87 -4.21 1.62 -10.67
N TYR A 88 -4.94 2.17 -9.70
CA TYR A 88 -5.65 3.46 -9.79
C TYR A 88 -5.44 4.30 -8.53
N ASN A 89 -5.75 5.61 -8.59
CA ASN A 89 -5.78 6.49 -7.42
C ASN A 89 -7.22 6.64 -6.93
N GLU A 90 -7.46 6.38 -5.65
CA GLU A 90 -8.78 6.51 -5.03
C GLU A 90 -9.15 8.01 -4.94
N PRO A 91 -10.31 8.43 -5.47
CA PRO A 91 -10.64 9.86 -5.63
C PRO A 91 -10.66 10.70 -4.35
N VAL A 92 -11.08 10.13 -3.22
CA VAL A 92 -11.28 10.88 -1.97
C VAL A 92 -9.98 11.00 -1.17
N THR A 93 -9.23 9.91 -1.07
CA THR A 93 -8.02 9.80 -0.24
C THR A 93 -6.72 10.07 -1.02
N GLY A 94 -6.76 9.97 -2.36
CA GLY A 94 -5.58 10.05 -3.21
C GLY A 94 -4.65 8.83 -3.12
N LEU A 95 -5.03 7.80 -2.35
CA LEU A 95 -4.22 6.60 -2.16
C LEU A 95 -4.23 5.74 -3.42
N ARG A 96 -3.07 5.16 -3.76
CA ARG A 96 -2.93 4.29 -4.92
C ARG A 96 -3.30 2.85 -4.56
N PHE A 97 -4.39 2.35 -5.11
CA PHE A 97 -4.86 0.97 -4.95
C PHE A 97 -4.50 0.10 -6.17
N SER A 98 -4.19 -1.16 -5.92
CA SER A 98 -3.98 -2.20 -6.93
C SER A 98 -4.91 -3.39 -6.70
N SER A 99 -5.15 -4.19 -7.73
CA SER A 99 -5.90 -5.44 -7.64
C SER A 99 -5.16 -6.41 -6.71
N ASP A 100 -5.95 -7.20 -5.99
CA ASP A 100 -5.48 -8.22 -5.06
C ASP A 100 -5.06 -9.54 -5.74
N ALA A 101 -5.32 -9.69 -7.05
CA ALA A 101 -5.15 -10.93 -7.80
C ALA A 101 -3.75 -11.56 -7.77
N LYS A 102 -2.70 -10.78 -7.50
CA LYS A 102 -1.31 -11.29 -7.38
C LYS A 102 -0.98 -11.85 -6.00
N PHE A 103 -1.82 -11.59 -5.00
CA PHE A 103 -1.56 -11.88 -3.59
C PHE A 103 -2.40 -13.05 -3.07
N ILE A 104 -3.40 -13.49 -3.84
CA ILE A 104 -4.27 -14.62 -3.51
C ILE A 104 -4.73 -15.31 -4.80
N GLN A 105 -4.88 -16.63 -4.73
CA GLN A 105 -5.25 -17.47 -5.89
C GLN A 105 -6.71 -17.96 -5.84
N THR A 106 -7.33 -17.96 -4.66
CA THR A 106 -8.68 -18.47 -4.42
C THR A 106 -9.70 -17.34 -4.27
N GLY A 107 -10.98 -17.72 -4.24
CA GLY A 107 -12.09 -16.81 -4.02
C GLY A 107 -12.59 -16.10 -5.27
N GLU A 108 -13.78 -15.52 -5.14
CA GLU A 108 -14.52 -14.90 -6.23
C GLU A 108 -14.74 -13.41 -5.97
N SER A 109 -15.05 -12.65 -7.03
CA SER A 109 -15.31 -11.21 -6.94
C SER A 109 -16.81 -10.95 -6.77
N GLY A 110 -17.16 -10.18 -5.74
CA GLY A 110 -18.49 -9.67 -5.48
C GLY A 110 -18.56 -8.15 -5.66
N LYS A 111 -19.78 -7.63 -5.86
CA LYS A 111 -20.06 -6.20 -5.86
C LYS A 111 -21.23 -5.93 -4.92
N ILE A 112 -21.11 -4.92 -4.07
CA ILE A 112 -22.19 -4.54 -3.15
C ILE A 112 -23.41 -4.03 -3.93
N GLN A 113 -24.57 -3.96 -3.28
CA GLN A 113 -25.78 -3.43 -3.88
C GLN A 113 -25.58 -2.01 -4.44
N ALA A 114 -26.20 -1.74 -5.59
CA ALA A 114 -25.96 -0.52 -6.36
C ALA A 114 -26.27 0.78 -5.59
N ASN A 115 -27.28 0.75 -4.71
CA ASN A 115 -27.67 1.87 -3.86
C ASN A 115 -26.64 2.22 -2.78
N LEU A 116 -25.72 1.30 -2.44
CA LEU A 116 -24.69 1.51 -1.41
C LEU A 116 -23.37 2.03 -1.98
N VAL A 117 -23.12 1.86 -3.29
CA VAL A 117 -21.81 2.16 -3.91
C VAL A 117 -21.37 3.60 -3.69
N GLY A 118 -22.31 4.55 -3.65
CA GLY A 118 -21.99 5.97 -3.44
C GLY A 118 -21.58 6.34 -2.01
N ASP A 119 -21.87 5.48 -1.03
CA ASP A 119 -21.67 5.77 0.39
C ASP A 119 -20.27 5.43 0.90
N TYR A 120 -19.48 4.71 0.09
CA TYR A 120 -18.18 4.18 0.49
C TYR A 120 -17.07 4.55 -0.51
N LEU A 121 -15.82 4.51 -0.03
CA LEU A 121 -14.65 4.63 -0.91
C LEU A 121 -14.63 3.50 -1.93
N LYS A 122 -14.06 3.77 -3.11
CA LYS A 122 -13.98 2.80 -4.22
C LYS A 122 -13.56 1.36 -3.82
N PRO A 123 -12.52 1.11 -2.99
CA PRO A 123 -12.12 -0.25 -2.61
C PRO A 123 -13.13 -1.01 -1.74
N TYR A 124 -14.25 -0.38 -1.33
CA TYR A 124 -15.34 -1.06 -0.62
C TYR A 124 -16.56 -1.32 -1.52
N ALA A 125 -16.58 -0.79 -2.75
CA ALA A 125 -17.64 -1.08 -3.70
C ALA A 125 -17.60 -2.54 -4.21
N ARG A 126 -16.44 -3.19 -4.09
CA ARG A 126 -16.22 -4.59 -4.42
C ARG A 126 -15.58 -5.33 -3.25
N LEU A 127 -15.64 -6.64 -3.33
CA LEU A 127 -15.05 -7.53 -2.34
C LEU A 127 -14.61 -8.83 -3.00
N ARG A 128 -13.67 -9.51 -2.36
CA ARG A 128 -13.41 -10.93 -2.62
C ARG A 128 -14.07 -11.78 -1.54
N TYR A 129 -14.78 -12.82 -1.92
CA TYR A 129 -15.41 -13.78 -1.00
C TYR A 129 -14.91 -15.20 -1.26
N PHE A 130 -15.02 -16.06 -0.25
CA PHE A 130 -14.43 -17.40 -0.25
C PHE A 130 -15.45 -18.47 0.15
N PRO A 131 -16.25 -19.00 -0.80
CA PRO A 131 -17.34 -19.92 -0.47
C PRO A 131 -16.84 -21.33 -0.12
N ASP A 132 -15.82 -21.80 -0.84
CA ASP A 132 -15.40 -23.21 -0.84
C ASP A 132 -14.40 -23.53 0.28
N GLU A 133 -13.27 -22.82 0.28
CA GLU A 133 -12.14 -23.15 1.12
C GLU A 133 -12.32 -22.67 2.57
N ARG A 134 -11.95 -23.53 3.53
CA ARG A 134 -12.03 -23.17 4.96
C ARG A 134 -11.04 -22.08 5.35
N ARG A 135 -9.89 -22.00 4.70
CA ARG A 135 -8.82 -21.04 5.03
C ARG A 135 -8.20 -20.47 3.76
N ASN A 136 -8.30 -19.17 3.60
CA ASN A 136 -7.83 -18.45 2.42
C ASN A 136 -6.84 -17.37 2.85
N CYS A 137 -5.62 -17.40 2.32
CA CYS A 137 -4.52 -16.56 2.80
C CYS A 137 -3.96 -15.68 1.69
N TYR A 138 -3.95 -14.38 1.94
CA TYR A 138 -3.11 -13.44 1.20
C TYR A 138 -1.66 -13.65 1.58
N THR A 139 -0.78 -13.75 0.59
CA THR A 139 0.67 -13.81 0.80
C THR A 139 1.31 -12.49 0.38
N LEU A 140 1.83 -11.75 1.35
CA LEU A 140 2.39 -10.42 1.15
C LEU A 140 3.92 -10.44 1.32
N SER A 141 4.65 -9.82 0.41
CA SER A 141 6.10 -9.61 0.56
C SER A 141 6.36 -8.45 1.50
N VAL A 142 7.16 -8.69 2.54
CA VAL A 142 7.50 -7.71 3.59
C VAL A 142 8.99 -7.74 3.90
N GLU A 143 9.50 -6.68 4.50
CA GLU A 143 10.84 -6.67 5.06
C GLU A 143 10.79 -7.28 6.46
N LYS A 144 11.62 -8.30 6.68
CA LYS A 144 11.81 -8.90 7.99
C LYS A 144 12.25 -7.84 9.00
N ASP A 145 11.74 -7.93 10.22
CA ASP A 145 12.09 -7.05 11.36
C ASP A 145 11.72 -5.57 11.18
N ARG A 146 10.96 -5.23 10.12
CA ARG A 146 10.39 -3.89 9.90
C ARG A 146 8.99 -3.80 10.47
N ARG A 147 8.67 -2.69 11.14
CA ARG A 147 7.33 -2.47 11.70
C ARG A 147 6.32 -2.10 10.61
N TYR A 148 5.16 -2.74 10.62
CA TYR A 148 4.05 -2.45 9.70
C TYR A 148 2.75 -2.17 10.47
N LEU A 149 1.99 -1.17 10.02
CA LEU A 149 0.56 -1.05 10.26
C LEU A 149 -0.17 -1.82 9.16
N ILE A 150 -1.02 -2.75 9.57
CA ILE A 150 -1.80 -3.63 8.70
C ILE A 150 -3.27 -3.33 8.97
N ARG A 151 -4.03 -3.09 7.90
CA ARG A 151 -5.46 -2.77 7.99
C ARG A 151 -6.23 -3.70 7.06
N ALA A 152 -7.24 -4.38 7.58
CA ALA A 152 -8.16 -5.21 6.80
C ALA A 152 -9.57 -4.65 6.91
N GLY A 153 -10.18 -4.33 5.77
CA GLY A 153 -11.51 -3.73 5.68
C GLY A 153 -12.53 -4.72 5.14
N PHE A 154 -13.72 -4.71 5.76
CA PHE A 154 -14.79 -5.67 5.50
C PHE A 154 -16.11 -4.95 5.31
N LEU A 155 -16.72 -5.09 4.14
CA LEU A 155 -18.07 -4.62 3.85
C LEU A 155 -18.82 -5.71 3.07
N TYR A 156 -19.91 -6.22 3.64
CA TYR A 156 -20.75 -7.24 2.99
C TYR A 156 -21.63 -6.64 1.89
N GLY A 157 -22.34 -5.55 2.21
CA GLY A 157 -23.15 -4.80 1.25
C GLY A 157 -24.16 -5.63 0.45
N ASN A 158 -24.58 -6.78 0.99
CA ASN A 158 -25.49 -7.75 0.38
C ASN A 158 -25.14 -8.12 -1.08
N TYR A 159 -23.86 -8.40 -1.33
CA TYR A 159 -23.33 -8.66 -2.67
C TYR A 159 -23.94 -9.90 -3.36
N ASP A 160 -24.45 -10.85 -2.58
CA ASP A 160 -25.04 -12.12 -3.04
C ASP A 160 -26.57 -12.14 -2.98
N GLY A 161 -27.19 -11.06 -2.48
CA GLY A 161 -28.64 -10.95 -2.35
C GLY A 161 -29.26 -11.79 -1.22
N LEU A 162 -28.45 -12.50 -0.42
CA LEU A 162 -28.95 -13.40 0.63
C LEU A 162 -29.32 -12.67 1.94
N ASN A 163 -28.87 -11.42 2.09
CA ASN A 163 -29.06 -10.59 3.27
C ASN A 163 -28.63 -11.29 4.57
N SER A 164 -27.53 -12.04 4.50
CA SER A 164 -27.03 -12.87 5.60
C SER A 164 -25.60 -12.46 5.95
N ASN A 165 -25.48 -11.53 6.90
CA ASN A 165 -24.17 -10.99 7.28
C ASN A 165 -23.24 -12.07 7.88
N PRO A 166 -22.01 -12.21 7.36
CA PRO A 166 -21.13 -13.31 7.72
C PRO A 166 -20.38 -13.09 9.04
N ILE A 167 -20.04 -14.21 9.68
CA ILE A 167 -19.12 -14.29 10.81
C ILE A 167 -17.96 -15.22 10.44
N PHE A 168 -16.72 -14.78 10.65
CA PHE A 168 -15.53 -15.57 10.35
C PHE A 168 -14.32 -15.03 11.11
N ASP A 169 -13.23 -15.79 11.13
CA ASP A 169 -11.99 -15.37 11.80
C ASP A 169 -10.98 -14.77 10.82
N LEU A 170 -10.28 -13.73 11.28
CA LEU A 170 -9.15 -13.11 10.63
C LEU A 170 -7.89 -13.49 11.40
N HIS A 171 -6.92 -14.09 10.70
CA HIS A 171 -5.65 -14.52 11.26
C HIS A 171 -4.47 -13.76 10.62
N LEU A 172 -3.43 -13.53 11.43
CA LEU A 172 -2.13 -13.09 10.98
C LEU A 172 -1.14 -14.24 11.12
N GLY A 173 -0.79 -14.87 9.99
CA GLY A 173 -0.11 -16.15 9.97
C GLY A 173 -0.92 -17.20 10.74
N PRO A 174 -0.32 -17.97 11.66
CA PRO A 174 -1.05 -18.97 12.44
C PRO A 174 -1.92 -18.36 13.56
N ASN A 175 -1.75 -17.08 13.89
CA ASN A 175 -2.34 -16.48 15.09
C ASN A 175 -3.69 -15.82 14.80
N LEU A 176 -4.66 -16.02 15.68
CA LEU A 176 -5.93 -15.28 15.65
C LEU A 176 -5.66 -13.79 15.88
N TRP A 177 -6.15 -12.97 14.96
CA TRP A 177 -6.10 -11.51 15.06
C TRP A 177 -7.46 -10.96 15.51
N ALA A 178 -8.55 -11.36 14.86
CA ALA A 178 -9.90 -10.91 15.22
C ALA A 178 -10.97 -11.89 14.73
N THR A 179 -12.14 -11.88 15.36
CA THR A 179 -13.36 -12.45 14.78
C THR A 179 -14.14 -11.32 14.14
N ILE A 180 -14.40 -11.44 12.84
CA ILE A 180 -15.20 -10.49 12.08
C ILE A 180 -16.66 -10.87 12.23
N ASP A 181 -17.45 -9.98 12.80
CA ASP A 181 -18.87 -10.18 13.06
C ASP A 181 -19.66 -9.06 12.36
N LEU A 182 -20.03 -9.29 11.10
CA LEU A 182 -20.80 -8.31 10.32
C LEU A 182 -22.28 -8.28 10.72
N GLN A 183 -22.75 -9.18 11.60
CA GLN A 183 -24.10 -9.08 12.16
C GLN A 183 -24.17 -7.92 13.16
N LYS A 184 -23.10 -7.72 13.94
CA LYS A 184 -22.94 -6.54 14.81
C LYS A 184 -22.54 -5.28 14.04
N PHE A 185 -21.65 -5.42 13.05
CA PHE A 185 -21.12 -4.30 12.28
C PHE A 185 -21.67 -4.30 10.84
N VAL A 186 -22.98 -4.04 10.72
CA VAL A 186 -23.72 -4.15 9.45
C VAL A 186 -23.24 -3.18 8.35
N ASN A 187 -22.73 -2.01 8.74
CA ASN A 187 -22.15 -1.01 7.83
C ASN A 187 -20.67 -1.28 7.51
N GLY A 188 -20.18 -2.47 7.84
CA GLY A 188 -18.78 -2.86 7.69
C GLY A 188 -17.93 -2.56 8.93
N THR A 189 -16.76 -3.17 8.94
CA THR A 189 -15.76 -3.00 10.01
C THR A 189 -14.34 -2.97 9.42
N MET A 190 -13.41 -2.44 10.19
CA MET A 190 -11.98 -2.44 9.87
C MET A 190 -11.19 -2.91 11.09
N GLU A 191 -10.32 -3.88 10.86
CA GLU A 191 -9.35 -4.32 11.87
C GLU A 191 -7.99 -3.73 11.57
N GLU A 192 -7.31 -3.25 12.62
CA GLU A 192 -5.96 -2.71 12.52
C GLU A 192 -5.01 -3.39 13.51
N ILE A 193 -3.81 -3.71 13.04
CA ILE A 193 -2.74 -4.27 13.86
C ILE A 193 -1.38 -3.70 13.46
N ILE A 194 -0.55 -3.42 14.45
CA ILE A 194 0.88 -3.13 14.25
C ILE A 194 1.65 -4.41 14.54
N HIS A 195 2.42 -4.88 13.56
CA HIS A 195 3.16 -6.13 13.62
C HIS A 195 4.58 -5.96 13.09
N ILE A 196 5.50 -6.76 13.64
CA ILE A 196 6.88 -6.89 13.16
C ILE A 196 7.02 -8.34 12.64
N PRO A 197 7.09 -8.56 11.32
CA PRO A 197 7.18 -9.88 10.74
C PRO A 197 8.57 -10.48 10.97
N THR A 198 8.60 -11.78 11.27
CA THR A 198 9.83 -12.54 11.54
C THR A 198 10.46 -13.16 10.29
N SER A 199 9.81 -13.02 9.14
CA SER A 199 10.27 -13.48 7.82
C SER A 199 9.97 -12.43 6.75
N SER A 200 10.42 -12.66 5.51
CA SER A 200 10.16 -11.79 4.36
C SER A 200 8.77 -11.96 3.73
N SER A 201 7.91 -12.78 4.35
CA SER A 201 6.57 -13.07 3.87
C SER A 201 5.58 -13.05 5.03
N LEU A 202 4.46 -12.36 4.84
CA LEU A 202 3.41 -12.25 5.83
C LEU A 202 2.09 -12.75 5.25
N GLN A 203 1.42 -13.62 6.00
CA GLN A 203 0.12 -14.14 5.61
C GLN A 203 -1.01 -13.47 6.39
N VAL A 204 -2.03 -13.00 5.67
CA VAL A 204 -3.30 -12.54 6.24
C VAL A 204 -4.36 -13.52 5.79
N CYS A 205 -4.95 -14.27 6.71
CA CYS A 205 -5.84 -15.37 6.38
C CYS A 205 -7.26 -15.13 6.89
N LEU A 206 -8.24 -15.41 6.03
CA LEU A 206 -9.64 -15.50 6.38
C LEU A 206 -10.01 -16.96 6.62
N VAL A 207 -10.60 -17.25 7.78
CA VAL A 207 -10.92 -18.61 8.21
C VAL A 207 -12.41 -18.74 8.46
N LYS A 208 -13.04 -19.65 7.72
CA LYS A 208 -14.45 -20.02 7.88
C LYS A 208 -14.63 -20.80 9.19
N THR A 209 -15.44 -20.26 10.10
CA THR A 209 -15.74 -20.87 11.40
C THR A 209 -17.13 -21.52 11.45
N GLY A 210 -18.06 -21.06 10.60
CA GLY A 210 -19.42 -21.58 10.50
C GLY A 210 -19.88 -21.79 9.07
N THR A 211 -21.17 -21.57 8.82
CA THR A 211 -21.78 -21.73 7.49
C THR A 211 -21.63 -20.51 6.60
N THR A 212 -21.33 -19.34 7.17
CA THR A 212 -21.24 -18.07 6.45
C THR A 212 -19.92 -17.95 5.67
N THR A 213 -19.95 -17.14 4.61
CA THR A 213 -18.83 -16.98 3.68
C THR A 213 -17.89 -15.85 4.11
N PRO A 214 -16.59 -16.11 4.34
CA PRO A 214 -15.61 -15.06 4.60
C PRO A 214 -15.45 -14.14 3.39
N LEU A 215 -15.23 -12.85 3.65
CA LEU A 215 -15.01 -11.84 2.62
C LEU A 215 -13.99 -10.80 3.06
N ILE A 216 -13.40 -10.06 2.11
CA ILE A 216 -12.56 -8.89 2.36
C ILE A 216 -12.73 -7.87 1.23
N SER A 217 -12.76 -6.59 1.57
CA SER A 217 -12.91 -5.49 0.61
C SER A 217 -11.57 -4.79 0.36
N ALA A 218 -10.82 -4.50 1.42
CA ALA A 218 -9.56 -3.79 1.32
C ALA A 218 -8.49 -4.39 2.23
N LEU A 219 -7.24 -4.44 1.75
CA LEU A 219 -6.08 -4.83 2.55
C LEU A 219 -4.95 -3.83 2.35
N GLU A 220 -4.52 -3.19 3.42
CA GLU A 220 -3.50 -2.15 3.39
C GLU A 220 -2.33 -2.52 4.30
N LEU A 221 -1.11 -2.31 3.80
CA LEU A 221 0.14 -2.49 4.53
C LEU A 221 0.97 -1.22 4.46
N ARG A 222 1.25 -0.62 5.62
CA ARG A 222 2.04 0.59 5.75
C ARG A 222 3.30 0.35 6.59
N PRO A 223 4.51 0.41 6.03
CA PRO A 223 5.71 0.45 6.86
C PRO A 223 5.68 1.68 7.78
N LEU A 224 6.03 1.46 9.04
CA LEU A 224 6.20 2.49 10.05
C LEU A 224 7.68 2.67 10.36
N ASP A 225 8.02 3.80 10.98
CA ASP A 225 9.33 3.98 11.59
C ASP A 225 9.46 3.03 12.79
N ASN A 226 10.63 2.40 12.94
CA ASN A 226 10.87 1.43 14.02
C ASN A 226 10.80 2.06 15.43
N ARG A 227 10.85 3.39 15.55
CA ARG A 227 10.66 4.12 16.82
C ARG A 227 9.18 4.39 17.13
N SER A 228 8.28 4.30 16.16
CA SER A 228 6.84 4.58 16.34
C SER A 228 6.10 3.39 16.96
N TYR A 229 5.48 3.56 18.14
CA TYR A 229 4.79 2.49 18.88
C TYR A 229 5.72 1.35 19.36
N PRO A 230 6.70 1.66 20.24
CA PRO A 230 7.60 0.64 20.75
C PRO A 230 6.86 -0.44 21.55
N THR A 231 7.15 -1.70 21.28
CA THR A 231 6.63 -2.85 22.01
C THR A 231 7.77 -3.68 22.58
N LYS A 232 7.55 -4.30 23.75
CA LYS A 232 8.51 -5.27 24.33
C LYS A 232 8.41 -6.63 23.64
N SER A 233 7.19 -7.04 23.29
CA SER A 233 6.88 -8.29 22.61
C SER A 233 5.50 -8.22 21.97
N GLY A 234 5.28 -9.02 20.93
CA GLY A 234 3.97 -9.19 20.31
C GLY A 234 3.52 -8.02 19.44
N SER A 235 2.28 -8.13 18.98
CA SER A 235 1.63 -7.20 18.06
C SER A 235 0.68 -6.27 18.83
N LEU A 236 0.46 -5.05 18.33
CA LEU A 236 -0.52 -4.12 18.91
C LEU A 236 -1.80 -4.13 18.08
N LYS A 237 -2.90 -4.62 18.66
CA LYS A 237 -4.23 -4.44 18.08
C LYS A 237 -4.75 -3.03 18.42
N LEU A 238 -5.38 -2.37 17.46
CA LEU A 238 -6.05 -1.09 17.72
C LEU A 238 -7.20 -1.30 18.72
N PHE A 239 -7.19 -0.51 19.80
CA PHE A 239 -8.31 -0.44 20.73
C PHE A 239 -9.23 0.74 20.40
N ILE A 240 -8.67 1.95 20.32
CA ILE A 240 -9.39 3.17 19.95
C ILE A 240 -8.45 4.15 19.25
N ARG A 241 -8.97 4.90 18.28
CA ARG A 241 -8.30 6.06 17.70
C ARG A 241 -9.21 7.26 17.83
N ILE A 242 -8.71 8.32 18.46
CA ILE A 242 -9.45 9.56 18.68
C ILE A 242 -8.73 10.66 17.92
N TYR A 243 -9.47 11.37 17.07
CA TYR A 243 -8.99 12.56 16.38
C TYR A 243 -9.51 13.78 17.14
N LEU A 244 -8.59 14.60 17.66
CA LEU A 244 -8.95 15.80 18.43
C LEU A 244 -9.17 17.03 17.54
N ASN A 245 -9.01 16.90 16.21
CA ASN A 245 -9.18 17.98 15.25
C ASN A 245 -10.59 18.00 14.66
N LYS A 246 -11.10 19.20 14.34
CA LYS A 246 -12.41 19.47 13.71
C LYS A 246 -12.43 19.30 12.18
N THR A 247 -11.38 18.78 11.56
CA THR A 247 -11.33 18.65 10.10
C THR A 247 -12.17 17.47 9.61
N ASP A 248 -13.09 17.74 8.68
CA ASP A 248 -14.00 16.77 8.02
C ASP A 248 -13.29 15.73 7.13
N GLY A 249 -11.95 15.70 7.13
CA GLY A 249 -11.15 14.79 6.30
C GLY A 249 -10.89 13.45 6.98
N PHE A 250 -11.01 12.36 6.21
CA PHE A 250 -10.52 11.04 6.63
C PHE A 250 -8.99 11.07 6.75
N LEU A 251 -8.48 11.13 7.98
CA LEU A 251 -7.05 10.93 8.25
C LEU A 251 -6.76 9.42 8.17
N ARG A 252 -6.28 8.96 7.01
CA ARG A 252 -5.84 7.58 6.79
C ARG A 252 -4.32 7.44 6.73
#